data_AF-A0AAU3NPQ7-F1
#
_entry.id   AF-A0AAU3NPQ7-F1
#
_cell.length_a   1.000
_cell.length_b   1.000
_cell.length_c   1.000
_cell.angle_alpha   90.00
_cell.angle_beta   90.00
_cell.angle_gamma   90.00
#
_symmetry.space_group_name_H-M   'P 1'
#
loop_
_entity.id
_entity.type
_entity.pdbx_description
1 polymer ?
#
loop_
_entity_poly.entity_id
_entity_poly.type
_entity_poly.pdbx_seq_one_letter_code
_entity_poly.pdbx_strand_id
1 'polypeptide(L)'
;MPALTPDTIHTLTETLADLTDYLRESPDPAEALALVEPLLDEYTGLPVQLADTLRALARAVQENPDTPRTAQGDLLVTELRTAAWELADQHTLHYVLDDLRDLYGSSPTSEQGCCWCR
;
A
#
# COMPACT_ATOMS: atom_id res chain seq x y z
N MET A 1 -17.50 -15.52 6.47
CA MET A 1 -16.84 -14.44 5.71
C MET A 1 -17.82 -13.95 4.66
N PRO A 2 -17.99 -12.63 4.46
CA PRO A 2 -18.74 -12.15 3.30
C PRO A 2 -18.09 -12.70 2.02
N ALA A 3 -18.91 -12.95 1.00
CA ALA A 3 -18.40 -13.43 -0.28
C ALA A 3 -17.53 -12.34 -0.93
N LEU A 4 -16.31 -12.70 -1.35
CA LEU A 4 -15.49 -11.80 -2.16
C LEU A 4 -16.12 -11.71 -3.55
N THR A 5 -16.53 -10.50 -3.94
CA THR A 5 -17.13 -10.24 -5.25
C THR A 5 -16.25 -9.29 -6.05
N PRO A 6 -16.32 -9.31 -7.39
CA PRO A 6 -15.69 -8.29 -8.22
C PRO A 6 -16.05 -6.87 -7.79
N ASP A 7 -17.31 -6.63 -7.40
CA ASP A 7 -17.79 -5.32 -6.93
C ASP A 7 -17.05 -4.88 -5.65
N THR A 8 -16.77 -5.80 -4.72
CA THR A 8 -15.98 -5.50 -3.52
C THR A 8 -14.56 -5.05 -3.86
N ILE A 9 -13.92 -5.70 -4.83
CA ILE A 9 -12.60 -5.30 -5.32
C ILE A 9 -12.68 -3.96 -6.06
N HIS A 10 -13.75 -3.73 -6.81
CA HIS A 10 -13.97 -2.48 -7.52
C HIS A 10 -14.08 -1.29 -6.56
N THR A 11 -14.91 -1.40 -5.51
CA THR A 11 -15.04 -0.35 -4.49
C THR A 11 -13.70 -0.05 -3.79
N LEU A 12 -12.86 -1.06 -3.55
CA LEU A 12 -11.51 -0.84 -3.04
C LEU A 12 -10.68 0.03 -4.01
N THR A 13 -10.72 -0.28 -5.31
CA THR A 13 -9.99 0.49 -6.33
C THR A 13 -10.52 1.91 -6.50
N GLU A 14 -11.85 2.11 -6.39
CA GLU A 14 -12.47 3.44 -6.40
C GLU A 14 -12.03 4.26 -5.18
N THR A 15 -12.01 3.65 -3.99
CA THR A 15 -11.55 4.34 -2.76
C THR A 15 -10.09 4.79 -2.87
N LEU A 16 -9.22 4.00 -3.51
CA LEU A 16 -7.82 4.40 -3.77
C LEU A 16 -7.72 5.53 -4.80
N ALA A 17 -8.63 5.54 -5.80
CA ALA A 17 -8.71 6.63 -6.77
C ALA A 17 -9.17 7.93 -6.08
N ASP A 18 -10.19 7.86 -5.22
CA ASP A 18 -10.69 9.00 -4.44
C ASP A 18 -9.59 9.57 -3.53
N LEU A 19 -8.81 8.71 -2.86
CA LEU A 19 -7.65 9.15 -2.08
C LEU A 19 -6.60 9.85 -2.96
N THR A 20 -6.34 9.33 -4.16
CA THR A 20 -5.40 9.95 -5.09
C THR A 20 -5.88 11.34 -5.52
N ASP A 21 -7.17 11.49 -5.79
CA ASP A 21 -7.78 12.77 -6.13
C ASP A 21 -7.74 13.75 -4.95
N TYR A 22 -8.05 13.28 -3.75
CA TYR A 22 -7.90 14.07 -2.52
C TYR A 22 -6.47 14.61 -2.34
N LEU A 23 -5.44 13.77 -2.51
CA LEU A 23 -4.04 14.20 -2.39
C LEU A 23 -3.65 15.25 -3.44
N ARG A 24 -4.28 15.27 -4.63
CA ARG A 24 -4.05 16.29 -5.66
C ARG A 24 -4.61 17.65 -5.27
N GLU A 25 -5.59 17.69 -4.38
CA GLU A 25 -6.13 18.94 -3.83
C GLU A 25 -5.18 19.62 -2.83
N SER A 26 -4.00 19.03 -2.59
CA SER A 26 -2.97 19.55 -1.67
C SER A 26 -3.48 19.75 -0.23
N PRO A 27 -4.00 18.68 0.41
CA PRO A 27 -4.51 18.75 1.77
C PRO A 27 -3.40 19.01 2.80
N ASP A 28 -3.78 19.19 4.06
CA ASP A 28 -2.82 19.29 5.16
C ASP A 28 -1.92 18.03 5.20
N PRO A 29 -0.59 18.18 5.31
CA PRO A 29 0.32 17.04 5.32
C PRO A 29 0.06 16.02 6.43
N ALA A 30 -0.39 16.43 7.61
CA ALA A 30 -0.67 15.49 8.70
C ALA A 30 -1.91 14.65 8.39
N GLU A 31 -2.95 15.26 7.79
CA GLU A 31 -4.14 14.55 7.32
C GLU A 31 -3.83 13.62 6.15
N ALA A 32 -3.03 14.06 5.18
CA ALA A 32 -2.57 13.26 4.06
C ALA A 32 -1.80 12.01 4.52
N LEU A 33 -0.84 12.19 5.45
CA LEU A 33 -0.02 11.10 5.98
C LEU A 33 -0.87 10.09 6.75
N ALA A 34 -1.84 10.56 7.57
CA ALA A 34 -2.73 9.67 8.31
C ALA A 34 -3.59 8.77 7.39
N LEU A 35 -3.98 9.26 6.20
CA LEU A 35 -4.73 8.46 5.22
C LEU A 35 -3.86 7.47 4.45
N VAL A 36 -2.58 7.79 4.21
CA VAL A 36 -1.64 6.95 3.45
C VAL A 36 -0.95 5.91 4.32
N GLU A 37 -0.79 6.17 5.62
CA GLU A 37 -0.10 5.28 6.58
C GLU A 37 -0.56 3.82 6.51
N PRO A 38 -1.88 3.49 6.54
CA PRO A 38 -2.32 2.11 6.45
C PRO A 38 -1.98 1.43 5.11
N LEU A 39 -1.80 2.21 4.04
CA LEU A 39 -1.48 1.68 2.71
C LEU A 39 -0.02 1.25 2.58
N LEU A 40 0.87 1.81 3.41
CA LEU A 40 2.30 1.52 3.37
C LEU A 40 2.80 0.93 4.70
N ASP A 41 1.92 0.31 5.49
CA ASP A 41 2.32 -0.47 6.66
C ASP A 41 3.31 -1.59 6.27
N GLU A 42 4.34 -1.78 7.09
CA GLU A 42 5.46 -2.69 6.82
C GLU A 42 5.01 -4.14 6.53
N TYR A 43 3.95 -4.61 7.19
CA TYR A 43 3.52 -6.01 7.12
C TYR A 43 2.13 -6.18 6.51
N THR A 44 1.31 -5.15 6.51
CA THR A 44 -0.10 -5.21 6.13
C THR A 44 -0.49 -4.22 5.05
N GLY A 45 0.45 -3.38 4.60
CA GLY A 45 0.24 -2.41 3.53
C GLY A 45 0.02 -3.07 2.15
N LEU A 46 -0.40 -2.24 1.20
CA LEU A 46 -0.64 -2.63 -0.19
C LEU A 46 0.55 -3.36 -0.84
N PRO A 47 1.83 -2.95 -0.65
CA PRO A 47 2.97 -3.67 -1.20
C PRO A 47 2.99 -5.17 -0.84
N VAL A 48 2.73 -5.49 0.44
CA VAL A 48 2.72 -6.87 0.95
C VAL A 48 1.46 -7.61 0.52
N GLN A 49 0.29 -7.00 0.71
CA GLN A 49 -1.00 -7.65 0.42
C GLN A 49 -1.19 -7.94 -1.07
N LEU A 50 -0.78 -7.02 -1.93
CA LEU A 50 -0.88 -7.21 -3.38
C LEU A 50 0.13 -8.27 -3.84
N ALA A 51 1.35 -8.26 -3.31
CA ALA A 51 2.33 -9.31 -3.58
C ALA A 51 1.80 -10.70 -3.23
N ASP A 52 1.20 -10.85 -2.06
CA ASP A 52 0.63 -12.13 -1.63
C ASP A 52 -0.58 -12.55 -2.47
N THR A 53 -1.41 -11.59 -2.88
CA THR A 53 -2.50 -11.82 -3.84
C THR A 53 -1.98 -12.33 -5.18
N LEU A 54 -0.91 -11.76 -5.72
CA LEU A 54 -0.29 -12.21 -6.98
C LEU A 54 0.34 -13.59 -6.85
N ARG A 55 1.02 -13.89 -5.72
CA ARG A 55 1.55 -15.23 -5.44
C ARG A 55 0.43 -16.27 -5.35
N ALA A 56 -0.67 -15.93 -4.69
CA ALA A 56 -1.85 -16.77 -4.57
C ALA A 56 -2.51 -17.01 -5.93
N LEU A 57 -2.63 -15.98 -6.77
CA LEU A 57 -3.12 -16.11 -8.14
C LEU A 57 -2.23 -17.03 -8.98
N ALA A 58 -0.91 -16.79 -8.96
CA ALA A 58 0.04 -17.64 -9.69
C ALA A 58 -0.09 -19.10 -9.27
N ARG A 59 -0.21 -19.36 -7.96
CA ARG A 59 -0.45 -20.70 -7.41
C ARG A 59 -1.78 -21.30 -7.88
N ALA A 60 -2.87 -20.56 -7.79
CA ALA A 60 -4.20 -21.01 -8.20
C ALA A 60 -4.23 -21.41 -9.69
N VAL A 61 -3.55 -20.65 -10.55
CA VAL A 61 -3.42 -20.95 -11.98
C VAL A 61 -2.67 -22.28 -12.21
N GLN A 62 -1.55 -22.51 -11.52
CA GLN A 62 -0.72 -23.72 -11.66
C GLN A 62 -1.35 -24.99 -11.08
N GLU A 63 -2.08 -24.85 -9.98
CA GLU A 63 -2.66 -25.98 -9.24
C GLU A 63 -4.03 -26.40 -9.78
N ASN A 64 -4.70 -25.54 -10.57
CA ASN A 64 -6.00 -25.87 -11.17
C ASN A 64 -5.84 -26.97 -12.25
N PRO A 65 -6.49 -28.14 -12.08
CA PRO A 65 -6.38 -29.25 -13.01
C PRO A 65 -6.95 -28.96 -14.41
N ASP A 66 -7.87 -27.99 -14.51
CA ASP A 66 -8.51 -27.60 -15.78
C ASP A 66 -7.66 -26.59 -16.57
N THR A 67 -6.60 -26.03 -15.98
CA THR A 67 -5.69 -25.11 -16.67
C THR A 67 -4.70 -25.89 -17.53
N PRO A 68 -4.65 -25.66 -18.86
CA PRO A 68 -3.66 -26.30 -19.72
C PRO A 68 -2.23 -25.90 -19.32
N ARG A 69 -1.37 -26.89 -19.07
CA ARG A 69 0.05 -26.66 -18.82
C ARG A 69 0.77 -26.38 -20.14
N THR A 70 1.21 -25.13 -20.30
CA THR A 70 1.91 -24.66 -21.50
C THR A 70 3.13 -23.85 -21.09
N ALA A 71 4.18 -23.87 -21.92
CA ALA A 71 5.38 -23.07 -21.66
C ALA A 71 5.07 -21.56 -21.55
N GLN A 72 4.10 -21.07 -22.33
CA GLN A 72 3.64 -19.68 -22.22
C GLN A 72 2.96 -19.40 -20.88
N GLY A 73 2.12 -20.33 -20.38
CA GLY A 73 1.52 -20.22 -19.06
C GLY A 73 2.56 -20.18 -17.94
N ASP A 74 3.60 -21.01 -18.03
CA ASP A 74 4.70 -21.03 -17.06
C ASP A 74 5.49 -19.70 -17.04
N LEU A 75 5.67 -19.07 -18.19
CA LEU A 75 6.28 -17.73 -18.30
C LEU A 75 5.43 -16.67 -17.62
N LEU A 76 4.12 -16.60 -17.91
CA LEU A 76 3.21 -15.63 -17.29
C LEU A 76 3.13 -15.81 -15.76
N VAL A 77 3.12 -17.05 -15.30
CA VAL A 77 3.20 -17.37 -13.86
C VAL A 77 4.50 -16.86 -13.23
N THR A 78 5.61 -16.95 -13.96
CA THR A 78 6.91 -16.43 -13.51
C THR A 78 6.87 -14.91 -13.43
N GLU A 79 6.28 -14.23 -14.43
CA GLU A 79 6.08 -12.78 -14.41
C GLU A 79 5.26 -12.33 -13.18
N LEU A 80 4.16 -13.03 -12.86
CA LEU A 80 3.36 -12.74 -11.64
C LEU A 80 4.18 -12.86 -10.35
N ARG A 81 5.03 -13.88 -10.26
CA ARG A 81 5.90 -14.10 -9.08
C ARG A 81 7.00 -13.04 -8.97
N THR A 82 7.58 -12.63 -10.10
CA THR A 82 8.57 -11.54 -10.14
C THR A 82 7.93 -10.23 -9.70
N ALA A 83 6.78 -9.86 -10.27
CA ALA A 83 6.05 -8.66 -9.86
C ALA A 83 5.68 -8.69 -8.36
N ALA A 84 5.27 -9.85 -7.84
CA ALA A 84 5.02 -9.99 -6.42
C ALA A 84 6.27 -9.78 -5.55
N TRP A 85 7.45 -10.23 -6.00
CA TRP A 85 8.69 -9.99 -5.28
C TRP A 85 9.05 -8.50 -5.30
N GLU A 86 8.98 -7.84 -6.46
CA GLU A 86 9.25 -6.41 -6.61
C GLU A 86 8.29 -5.55 -5.77
N LEU A 87 7.00 -5.92 -5.72
CA LEU A 87 6.02 -5.26 -4.87
C LEU A 87 6.34 -5.43 -3.38
N ALA A 88 6.62 -6.65 -2.94
CA ALA A 88 6.94 -6.89 -1.53
C ALA A 88 8.20 -6.13 -1.09
N ASP A 89 9.17 -5.90 -1.98
CA ASP A 89 10.36 -5.09 -1.70
C ASP A 89 10.03 -3.63 -1.36
N GLN A 90 8.92 -3.10 -1.90
CA GLN A 90 8.44 -1.75 -1.60
C GLN A 90 7.87 -1.58 -0.18
N HIS A 91 7.82 -2.62 0.67
CA HIS A 91 7.45 -2.49 2.10
C HIS A 91 8.33 -1.47 2.84
N THR A 92 9.55 -1.25 2.38
CA THR A 92 10.50 -0.27 2.91
C THR A 92 9.99 1.18 2.83
N LEU A 93 8.98 1.46 2.00
CA LEU A 93 8.31 2.77 1.95
C LEU A 93 7.68 3.17 3.29
N HIS A 94 7.38 2.21 4.17
CA HIS A 94 6.95 2.48 5.55
C HIS A 94 7.90 3.45 6.27
N TYR A 95 9.21 3.24 6.15
CA TYR A 95 10.23 4.08 6.78
C TYR A 95 10.22 5.51 6.24
N VAL A 96 9.87 5.70 4.97
CA VAL A 96 9.73 7.05 4.38
C VAL A 96 8.54 7.78 5.00
N LEU A 97 7.44 7.08 5.30
CA LEU A 97 6.31 7.70 5.99
C LEU A 97 6.65 8.07 7.42
N ASP A 98 7.40 7.23 8.14
CA ASP A 98 7.89 7.56 9.48
C ASP A 98 8.74 8.84 9.47
N ASP A 99 9.69 8.95 8.54
CA ASP A 99 10.53 10.14 8.37
C ASP A 99 9.70 11.39 8.03
N LEU A 100 8.70 11.26 7.15
CA LEU A 100 7.80 12.37 6.80
C LEU A 100 6.94 12.81 7.99
N ARG A 101 6.45 11.86 8.80
CA ARG A 101 5.69 12.15 10.00
C ARG A 101 6.54 12.84 11.06
N ASP A 102 7.79 12.42 11.24
CA ASP A 102 8.69 13.09 12.18
C ASP A 102 8.96 14.54 11.76
N LEU A 103 9.10 14.79 10.46
CA LEU A 103 9.35 16.12 9.89
C LEU A 103 8.13 17.04 9.96
N TYR A 104 6.93 16.54 9.65
CA TYR A 104 5.72 17.37 9.48
C TYR A 104 4.68 17.22 10.60
N GLY A 105 4.73 16.13 11.37
CA GLY A 105 3.88 15.90 12.55
C GLY A 105 4.39 16.62 13.81
N SER A 106 5.66 17.04 13.81
CA SER A 106 6.22 17.92 14.82
C SER A 106 5.76 19.37 14.58
N SER A 107 4.54 19.72 14.99
CA SER A 107 4.21 21.13 15.20
C SER A 107 5.28 21.73 16.14
N PRO A 108 5.92 22.87 15.82
CA PRO A 108 6.73 23.54 16.81
C PRO A 108 5.80 23.85 17.97
N THR A 109 6.16 23.36 19.17
CA THR A 109 5.54 23.84 20.39
C THR A 109 5.56 25.36 20.33
N SER A 110 4.38 25.95 20.17
CA SER A 110 4.17 27.36 20.37
C SER A 110 4.65 27.67 21.78
N GLU A 111 5.58 28.63 21.86
CA GLU A 111 5.95 29.33 23.09
C GLU A 111 6.65 28.50 24.18
N GLN A 112 7.95 28.23 24.00
CA GLN A 112 8.86 28.57 25.09
C GLN A 112 8.98 30.10 25.11
N GLY A 113 7.97 30.74 25.71
CA GLY A 113 8.00 32.15 26.02
C GLY A 113 9.29 32.44 26.78
N CYS A 114 10.11 33.30 26.19
CA CYS A 114 11.20 33.97 26.89
C CYS A 114 10.62 34.69 28.12
N CYS A 115 10.60 34.03 29.27
CA CYS A 115 10.52 34.71 30.55
C CYS A 115 11.95 35.10 30.95
N TRP A 116 12.40 36.21 30.36
CA TRP A 116 13.29 37.12 31.08
C TRP A 116 12.54 37.68 32.29
N CYS A 117 13.29 37.91 33.37
CA CYS A 117 12.95 38.57 34.64
C CYS A 117 12.47 37.67 35.80
N ARG A 118 13.42 37.22 36.64
CA ARG A 118 13.58 37.76 38.00
C ARG A 118 14.97 37.55 38.56
#